data_AF-A0A8T0Z3U2-F1
#
_entry.id   AF-A0A8T0Z3U2-F1
#
_cell.length_a   1.000
_cell.length_b   1.000
_cell.length_c   1.000
_cell.angle_alpha   90.00
_cell.angle_beta   90.00
_cell.angle_gamma   90.00
#
_symmetry.space_group_name_H-M   'P 1'
#
loop_
_entity.id
_entity.type
_entity.pdbx_description
1 polymer ?
#
loop_
_entity_poly.entity_id
_entity_poly.type
_entity_poly.pdbx_seq_one_letter_code
_entity_poly.pdbx_strand_id
1 'polypeptide(L)'
;MMFGVKPDIRHIRKFGALAYVHVPASPARKKHDPNVKIVFVLGYAEDVAGCKVYFPNEHTAKFVPDLRVADNVVYRDRHAAEVEEDHLSSLHFTHRDDEEQTTESEEEGMNEPSD
;
A
#
# COMPACT_ATOMS: atom_id res chain seq x y z
N MET A 1 -19.84 -10.84 29.24
CA MET A 1 -19.09 -11.66 28.25
C MET A 1 -20.00 -11.89 27.06
N MET A 2 -19.49 -11.75 25.83
CA MET A 2 -20.30 -11.76 24.60
C MET A 2 -20.32 -13.15 23.95
N PHE A 3 -21.01 -14.09 24.61
CA PHE A 3 -21.19 -15.44 24.07
C PHE A 3 -22.21 -15.44 22.92
N GLY A 4 -21.92 -16.16 21.84
CA GLY A 4 -22.87 -16.41 20.73
C GLY A 4 -22.63 -15.63 19.43
N VAL A 5 -21.78 -14.61 19.42
CA VAL A 5 -21.37 -13.95 18.17
C VAL A 5 -20.34 -14.82 17.45
N LYS A 6 -20.60 -15.16 16.18
CA LYS A 6 -19.64 -15.90 15.35
C LYS A 6 -18.38 -15.04 15.15
N PRO A 7 -17.16 -15.52 15.50
CA PRO A 7 -15.94 -14.76 15.30
C PRO A 7 -15.70 -14.50 13.81
N ASP A 8 -15.34 -13.25 13.49
CA ASP A 8 -15.19 -12.79 12.12
C ASP A 8 -13.75 -12.97 11.62
N ILE A 9 -13.60 -13.87 10.64
CA ILE A 9 -12.32 -14.27 10.04
C ILE A 9 -11.91 -13.31 8.91
N ARG A 10 -12.74 -12.32 8.51
CA ARG A 10 -12.40 -11.35 7.44
C ARG A 10 -11.13 -10.53 7.68
N HIS A 11 -10.65 -10.46 8.92
CA HIS A 11 -9.39 -9.78 9.27
C HIS A 11 -8.15 -10.69 9.22
N ILE A 12 -8.30 -11.99 8.98
CA ILE A 12 -7.21 -12.98 8.94
C ILE A 12 -6.63 -13.09 7.53
N ARG A 13 -5.42 -12.53 7.35
CA ARG A 13 -4.60 -12.52 6.14
C ARG A 13 -3.95 -13.90 5.92
N LYS A 14 -3.85 -14.34 4.66
CA LYS A 14 -3.37 -15.68 4.29
C LYS A 14 -1.84 -15.73 4.28
N PHE A 15 -1.27 -16.75 4.93
CA PHE A 15 0.18 -16.97 4.95
C PHE A 15 0.72 -17.20 3.53
N GLY A 16 1.82 -16.52 3.21
CA GLY A 16 2.43 -16.51 1.89
C GLY A 16 1.70 -15.66 0.84
N ALA A 17 0.62 -14.96 1.18
CA ALA A 17 -0.07 -14.08 0.22
C ALA A 17 0.82 -12.95 -0.28
N LEU A 18 0.60 -12.54 -1.53
CA LEU A 18 1.20 -11.34 -2.11
C LEU A 18 0.65 -10.10 -1.41
N ALA A 19 1.50 -9.12 -1.15
CA ALA A 19 1.11 -7.90 -0.45
C ALA A 19 1.90 -6.66 -0.90
N TYR A 20 1.33 -5.50 -0.62
CA TYR A 20 1.81 -4.19 -1.04
C TYR A 20 2.00 -3.30 0.18
N VAL A 21 3.24 -2.85 0.38
CA VAL A 21 3.65 -1.96 1.47
C VAL A 21 3.93 -0.57 0.91
N HIS A 22 3.26 0.45 1.44
CA HIS A 22 3.51 1.83 1.04
C HIS A 22 4.91 2.29 1.49
N VAL A 23 5.65 2.93 0.59
CA VAL A 23 6.94 3.56 0.87
C VAL A 23 6.66 5.05 1.10
N PRO A 24 6.87 5.59 2.32
CA PRO A 24 6.66 7.01 2.57
C PRO A 24 7.60 7.86 1.71
N ALA A 25 7.12 9.04 1.30
CA ALA A 25 7.95 10.00 0.58
C ALA A 25 9.16 10.41 1.44
N SER A 26 10.35 10.40 0.85
CA SER A 26 11.60 10.81 1.49
C SER A 26 12.35 11.78 0.56
N PRO A 27 13.26 12.63 1.07
CA PRO A 27 14.01 13.58 0.23
C PRO A 27 14.89 12.94 -0.86
N ALA A 28 15.16 11.63 -0.77
CA ALA A 28 15.89 10.87 -1.77
C ALA A 28 14.99 10.29 -2.89
N ARG A 29 13.66 10.30 -2.71
CA ARG A 29 12.68 9.75 -3.65
C ARG A 29 12.39 10.77 -4.77
N LYS A 30 12.60 10.37 -6.02
CA LYS A 30 12.27 11.17 -7.22
C LYS A 30 10.79 11.05 -7.57
N LYS A 31 10.28 12.00 -8.38
CA LYS A 31 8.87 12.07 -8.82
C LYS A 31 8.33 10.77 -9.43
N HIS A 32 9.19 9.98 -10.09
CA HIS A 32 8.82 8.74 -10.79
C HIS A 32 9.23 7.46 -10.04
N ASP A 33 9.80 7.56 -8.83
CA ASP A 33 10.16 6.38 -8.05
C ASP A 33 8.89 5.75 -7.43
N PRO A 34 8.74 4.41 -7.43
CA PRO A 34 7.54 3.75 -6.94
C PRO A 34 7.29 4.04 -5.45
N ASN A 35 6.03 4.35 -5.11
CA ASN A 35 5.54 4.56 -3.74
C ASN A 35 5.16 3.25 -3.03
N VAL A 36 5.47 2.09 -3.61
CA VAL A 36 5.00 0.78 -3.13
C VAL A 36 6.09 -0.29 -3.31
N LYS A 37 6.20 -1.19 -2.34
CA LYS A 37 7.03 -2.40 -2.43
C LYS A 37 6.15 -3.65 -2.38
N ILE A 38 6.44 -4.59 -3.28
CA ILE A 38 5.86 -5.93 -3.28
C ILE A 38 6.56 -6.76 -2.19
N VAL A 39 5.77 -7.43 -1.35
CA VAL A 39 6.22 -8.30 -0.26
C VAL A 39 5.33 -9.54 -0.19
N PHE A 40 5.69 -10.49 0.67
CA PHE A 40 4.84 -11.64 1.00
C PHE A 40 4.55 -11.72 2.50
N VAL A 41 3.31 -12.02 2.88
CA VAL A 41 2.88 -12.12 4.28
C VAL A 41 3.50 -13.37 4.94
N LEU A 42 4.31 -13.20 5.99
CA LEU A 42 4.85 -14.30 6.79
C LEU A 42 4.01 -14.60 8.03
N GLY A 43 3.15 -13.67 8.45
CA GLY A 43 2.23 -13.83 9.58
C GLY A 43 1.93 -12.50 10.26
N TYR A 44 1.21 -12.57 11.38
CA TYR A 44 1.06 -11.44 12.30
C TYR A 44 2.34 -11.21 13.10
N ALA A 45 2.48 -10.03 13.69
CA ALA A 45 3.43 -9.83 14.78
C ALA A 45 2.87 -10.39 16.09
N GLU A 46 3.76 -10.84 16.96
CA GLU A 46 3.43 -11.13 18.36
C GLU A 46 3.25 -9.80 19.11
N ASP A 47 2.23 -9.73 19.97
CA ASP A 47 1.87 -8.60 20.86
C ASP A 47 1.69 -7.20 20.23
N VAL A 48 1.78 -7.06 18.91
CA VAL A 48 1.71 -5.78 18.18
C VAL A 48 0.78 -5.87 16.96
N ALA A 49 -0.04 -4.83 16.74
CA ALA A 49 -0.87 -4.72 15.55
C ALA A 49 -0.01 -4.52 14.28
N GLY A 50 0.08 -5.57 13.46
CA GLY A 50 0.76 -5.55 12.16
C GLY A 50 1.13 -6.95 11.68
N CYS A 51 1.93 -7.01 10.61
CA CYS A 51 2.41 -8.28 10.05
C CYS A 51 3.93 -8.33 9.94
N LYS A 52 4.47 -9.55 10.04
CA LYS A 52 5.79 -9.90 9.57
C LYS A 52 5.70 -10.19 8.07
N VAL A 53 6.53 -9.56 7.25
CA VAL A 53 6.52 -9.70 5.79
C VAL A 53 7.91 -9.94 5.24
N TYR A 54 8.01 -10.65 4.12
CA TYR A 54 9.26 -10.93 3.40
C TYR A 54 9.43 -9.99 2.21
N PHE A 55 10.52 -9.23 2.18
CA PHE A 55 10.93 -8.43 1.03
C PHE A 55 11.82 -9.29 0.11
N PRO A 56 11.36 -9.69 -1.09
CA PRO A 56 12.12 -10.59 -1.96
C PRO A 56 13.46 -9.97 -2.40
N ASN A 57 13.43 -8.72 -2.87
CA ASN A 57 14.61 -8.00 -3.38
C ASN A 57 15.68 -7.70 -2.30
N GLU A 58 15.28 -7.73 -1.03
CA GLU A 58 16.16 -7.47 0.13
C GLU A 58 16.48 -8.76 0.89
N HIS A 59 15.95 -9.91 0.44
CA HIS A 59 15.96 -11.23 1.09
C HIS A 59 15.64 -11.25 2.59
N THR A 60 14.96 -10.22 3.11
CA THR A 60 14.86 -9.92 4.54
C THR A 60 13.40 -9.91 4.99
N ALA A 61 13.14 -10.48 6.19
CA ALA A 61 11.85 -10.37 6.87
C ALA A 61 11.82 -9.11 7.76
N LYS A 62 10.74 -8.32 7.71
CA LYS A 62 10.56 -7.11 8.53
C LYS A 62 9.15 -7.03 9.11
N PHE A 63 8.97 -6.22 10.15
CA PHE A 63 7.65 -5.81 10.63
C PHE A 63 7.09 -4.68 9.76
N VAL A 64 5.79 -4.71 9.49
CA VAL A 64 5.03 -3.63 8.84
C VAL A 64 3.66 -3.49 9.55
N PRO A 65 3.26 -2.28 10.00
CA PRO A 65 1.98 -2.10 10.70
C PRO A 65 0.77 -2.25 9.77
N ASP A 66 0.80 -1.68 8.56
CA ASP A 66 -0.26 -1.85 7.56
C ASP A 66 0.26 -2.10 6.13
N LEU A 67 -0.51 -2.91 5.40
CA LEU A 67 -0.24 -3.42 4.06
C LEU A 67 -1.55 -3.85 3.39
N ARG A 68 -1.65 -3.69 2.08
CA ARG A 68 -2.75 -4.27 1.29
C ARG A 68 -2.38 -5.68 0.87
N VAL A 69 -3.25 -6.66 1.10
CA VAL A 69 -3.02 -8.07 0.76
C VAL A 69 -3.86 -8.46 -0.45
N ALA A 70 -3.27 -9.22 -1.36
CA ALA A 70 -3.93 -9.90 -2.47
C ALA A 70 -3.97 -11.41 -2.17
N ASP A 71 -4.88 -11.82 -1.26
CA ASP A 71 -4.98 -13.21 -0.76
C ASP A 71 -5.31 -14.26 -1.84
N ASN A 72 -5.67 -13.81 -3.05
CA ASN A 72 -5.81 -14.63 -4.26
C ASN A 72 -4.46 -15.11 -4.84
N VAL A 73 -3.34 -14.42 -4.60
CA VAL A 73 -2.01 -14.78 -5.12
C VAL A 73 -1.10 -15.22 -3.96
N VAL A 74 -0.42 -16.37 -4.07
CA VAL A 74 0.31 -17.00 -2.96
C VAL A 74 1.73 -17.45 -3.36
N TYR A 75 2.70 -17.35 -2.45
CA TYR A 75 4.10 -17.74 -2.68
C TYR A 75 4.28 -19.17 -3.22
N ARG A 76 3.34 -20.10 -2.98
CA ARG A 76 3.48 -21.47 -3.50
C ARG A 76 3.44 -21.58 -5.03
N ASP A 77 2.99 -20.53 -5.73
CA ASP A 77 3.02 -20.47 -7.19
C ASP A 77 4.39 -20.03 -7.75
N ARG A 78 5.35 -19.60 -6.90
CA ARG A 78 6.73 -19.16 -7.27
C ARG A 78 7.65 -20.23 -7.90
N HIS A 79 7.13 -21.41 -8.20
CA HIS A 79 7.84 -22.46 -8.95
C HIS A 79 7.07 -22.93 -10.20
N ALA A 80 6.00 -22.21 -10.57
CA ALA A 80 5.19 -22.47 -11.76
C ALA A 80 4.75 -21.19 -12.51
N ALA A 81 4.71 -20.04 -11.84
CA ALA A 81 4.35 -18.76 -12.43
C ALA A 81 5.60 -18.00 -12.94
N GLU A 82 5.62 -17.73 -14.25
CA GLU A 82 6.26 -16.53 -14.77
C GLU A 82 5.48 -15.31 -14.25
N VAL A 83 6.14 -14.17 -14.00
CA VAL A 83 5.49 -12.99 -13.41
C VAL A 83 4.82 -12.19 -14.52
N GLU A 84 3.68 -12.68 -14.97
CA GLU A 84 2.85 -12.06 -16.03
C GLU A 84 2.51 -10.60 -15.71
N GLU A 85 2.93 -9.69 -16.59
CA GLU A 85 2.76 -8.24 -16.42
C GLU A 85 1.28 -7.83 -16.41
N ASP A 86 0.40 -8.63 -17.01
CA ASP A 86 -1.06 -8.48 -16.98
C ASP A 86 -1.62 -8.41 -15.55
N HIS A 87 -1.01 -9.12 -14.57
CA HIS A 87 -1.43 -9.01 -13.18
C HIS A 87 -1.10 -7.64 -12.57
N LEU A 88 -0.05 -6.98 -13.03
CA LEU A 88 0.33 -5.63 -12.61
C LEU A 88 -0.61 -4.55 -13.18
N SER A 89 -1.25 -4.80 -14.33
CA SER A 89 -2.24 -3.88 -14.91
C SER A 89 -3.40 -3.57 -13.95
N SER A 90 -3.80 -4.56 -13.14
CA SER A 90 -4.85 -4.43 -12.12
C SER A 90 -4.48 -3.51 -10.94
N LEU A 91 -3.22 -3.12 -10.81
CA LEU A 91 -2.68 -2.31 -9.71
C LEU A 91 -2.63 -0.82 -10.03
N HIS A 92 -3.33 -0.37 -11.09
CA HIS A 92 -3.34 1.03 -11.51
C HIS A 92 -4.09 1.91 -10.48
N PHE A 93 -3.37 2.41 -9.48
CA PHE A 93 -3.86 3.41 -8.55
C PHE A 93 -4.08 4.74 -9.27
N THR A 94 -5.28 4.96 -9.79
CA THR A 94 -5.74 6.30 -10.19
C THR A 94 -5.66 7.24 -8.99
N HIS A 95 -5.00 8.38 -9.15
CA HIS A 95 -5.01 9.43 -8.14
C HIS A 95 -6.46 9.87 -7.88
N ARG A 96 -6.88 9.90 -6.61
CA ARG A 96 -8.18 10.44 -6.21
C ARG A 96 -7.96 11.84 -5.63
N ASP A 97 -7.72 12.77 -6.54
CA ASP A 97 -7.89 14.19 -6.26
C ASP A 97 -9.35 14.60 -6.54
N ASP A 98 -9.71 15.79 -6.07
CA ASP A 98 -10.94 16.54 -6.39
C ASP A 98 -12.30 15.88 -6.05
N GLU A 99 -12.75 16.06 -4.80
CA GLU A 99 -14.14 16.42 -4.49
C GLU A 99 -14.28 16.94 -3.04
N GLU A 100 -14.12 18.26 -2.83
CA GLU A 100 -15.03 19.12 -2.04
C GLU A 100 -14.63 20.62 -2.11
N GLN A 101 -15.59 21.52 -1.88
CA GLN A 101 -15.64 22.86 -2.49
C GLN A 101 -15.14 24.04 -1.64
N THR A 102 -14.62 25.07 -2.35
CA THR A 102 -14.92 26.52 -2.23
C THR A 102 -15.06 27.20 -0.86
N THR A 103 -14.29 28.28 -0.65
CA THR A 103 -14.83 29.66 -0.50
C THR A 103 -13.87 30.70 -1.08
N GLU A 104 -14.41 31.77 -1.67
CA GLU A 104 -13.65 32.91 -2.19
C GLU A 104 -13.13 33.86 -1.10
N SER A 105 -12.06 34.59 -1.41
CA SER A 105 -11.78 35.95 -0.94
C SER A 105 -11.07 36.69 -2.08
N GLU A 106 -11.54 37.89 -2.44
CA GLU A 106 -10.88 38.78 -3.41
C GLU A 106 -9.92 39.76 -2.68
N GLU A 107 -9.52 40.85 -3.36
CA GLU A 107 -8.58 41.91 -2.92
C GLU A 107 -7.09 41.50 -2.86
N GLU A 108 -6.14 42.26 -3.41
CA GLU A 108 -6.21 43.40 -4.34
C GLU A 108 -4.98 43.39 -5.26
N GLY A 109 -5.12 43.88 -6.50
CA GLY A 109 -4.00 44.01 -7.45
C GLY A 109 -3.45 45.44 -7.47
N MET A 110 -2.13 45.61 -7.40
CA MET A 110 -1.48 46.93 -7.49
C MET A 110 -0.26 46.93 -8.41
N ASN A 111 -0.56 46.94 -9.71
CA ASN A 111 0.18 47.51 -10.85
C ASN A 111 1.65 47.95 -10.67
N GLU A 112 2.54 47.30 -11.42
CA GLU A 112 3.77 47.92 -11.93
C GLU A 112 3.46 48.89 -13.09
N PRO A 113 4.07 50.08 -13.15
CA PRO A 113 4.27 50.85 -14.37
C PRO A 113 5.68 50.63 -14.93
N SER A 114 5.82 50.52 -16.26
CA SER A 114 7.10 50.42 -16.96
C SER A 114 7.46 51.73 -17.65
N ASP A 115 8.67 52.24 -17.42
CA ASP A 115 9.49 53.06 -18.34
C ASP A 115 10.92 53.21 -17.77
#